data_AF-A0A0J7XNB5-F1
#
_entry.id   AF-A0A0J7XNB5-F1
#
_cell.length_a   1.000
_cell.length_b   1.000
_cell.length_c   1.000
_cell.angle_alpha   90.00
_cell.angle_beta   90.00
_cell.angle_gamma   90.00
#
_symmetry.space_group_name_H-M   'P 1'
#
loop_
_entity.id
_entity.type
_entity.pdbx_description
1 polymer ?
#
loop_
_entity_poly.entity_id
_entity_poly.type
_entity_poly.pdbx_seq_one_letter_code
_entity_poly.pdbx_strand_id
1 'polypeptide(L)'
;MSRQLHALRSAWGWTGVEFAEVVAHSLMGHMLVTDTAGLFHYLDPDLGAVTLLGDEAAAQAHMALAETQVIWRADKLVDAALARLGAPVIGEVFSLKPQALVAGDYAHENLIRIDLVDLIYLSGDIARQTRDLPEGAHINLKVED
;
A
#
# COMPACT_ATOMS: atom_id res chain seq x y z
N MET A 1 9.26 18.58 1.13
CA MET A 1 8.90 17.18 1.40
C MET A 1 7.41 17.02 1.16
N SER A 2 6.98 16.06 0.33
CA SER A 2 5.54 15.82 0.08
C SER A 2 4.85 15.22 1.31
N ARG A 3 3.52 15.35 1.42
CA ARG A 3 2.74 14.75 2.53
C ARG A 3 2.88 13.22 2.56
N GLN A 4 2.89 12.60 1.37
CA GLN A 4 3.06 11.15 1.21
C GLN A 4 4.43 10.69 1.71
N LEU A 5 5.50 11.42 1.36
CA LEU A 5 6.85 11.08 1.81
C LEU A 5 7.01 11.24 3.32
N HIS A 6 6.40 12.26 3.91
CA HIS A 6 6.34 12.41 5.37
C HIS A 6 5.65 11.21 6.03
N ALA A 7 4.49 10.82 5.50
CA ALA A 7 3.71 9.69 6.00
C ALA A 7 4.50 8.37 5.90
N LEU A 8 5.18 8.12 4.78
CA LEU A 8 6.00 6.91 4.60
C LEU A 8 7.10 6.83 5.65
N ARG A 9 7.88 7.90 5.82
CA ARG A 9 8.95 7.94 6.83
C ARG A 9 8.42 7.70 8.24
N SER A 10 7.25 8.25 8.56
CA SER A 10 6.64 8.10 9.87
C SER A 10 6.04 6.71 10.12
N ALA A 11 5.32 6.14 9.15
CA ALA A 11 4.54 4.92 9.32
C ALA A 11 5.29 3.64 8.92
N TRP A 12 6.24 3.76 7.98
CA TRP A 12 6.99 2.64 7.40
C TRP A 12 8.50 2.70 7.68
N GLY A 13 9.00 3.74 8.35
CA GLY A 13 10.43 3.87 8.69
C GLY A 13 10.97 2.73 9.56
N TRP A 14 10.09 1.98 10.24
CA TRP A 14 10.47 0.78 11.00
C TRP A 14 11.03 -0.35 10.13
N THR A 15 10.82 -0.31 8.80
CA THR A 15 11.41 -1.27 7.85
C THR A 15 12.91 -1.07 7.64
N GLY A 16 13.47 0.07 8.11
CA GLY A 16 14.86 0.46 7.89
C GLY A 16 15.12 1.15 6.55
N VAL A 17 14.08 1.38 5.73
CA VAL A 17 14.19 2.11 4.47
C VAL A 17 14.13 3.62 4.72
N GLU A 18 15.18 4.33 4.29
CA GLU A 18 15.25 5.79 4.32
C GLU A 18 14.60 6.38 3.06
N PHE A 19 13.26 6.44 3.02
CA PHE A 19 12.52 6.87 1.83
C PHE A 19 12.88 8.29 1.38
N ALA A 20 13.11 8.49 0.08
CA ALA A 20 13.47 9.77 -0.53
C ALA A 20 12.37 10.33 -1.44
N GLU A 21 11.61 9.48 -2.14
CA GLU A 21 10.56 9.91 -3.07
C GLU A 21 9.47 8.86 -3.25
N VAL A 22 8.25 9.31 -3.55
CA VAL A 22 7.18 8.47 -4.10
C VAL A 22 7.15 8.70 -5.60
N VAL A 23 7.63 7.74 -6.37
CA VAL A 23 7.75 7.83 -7.83
C VAL A 23 6.39 7.66 -8.50
N ALA A 24 5.63 6.68 -8.05
CA ALA A 24 4.29 6.40 -8.55
C ALA A 24 3.46 5.66 -7.50
N HIS A 25 2.14 5.72 -7.67
CA HIS A 25 1.22 4.86 -6.93
C HIS A 25 0.09 4.37 -7.84
N SER A 26 -0.51 3.25 -7.49
CA SER A 26 -1.68 2.72 -8.18
C SER A 26 -2.98 3.28 -7.63
N LEU A 27 -4.11 2.92 -8.25
CA LEU A 27 -5.45 3.22 -7.74
C LEU A 27 -5.82 2.39 -6.50
N MET A 28 -5.08 1.33 -6.18
CA MET A 28 -5.23 0.55 -4.95
C MET A 28 -4.21 0.95 -3.88
N GLY A 29 -3.37 1.97 -4.14
CA GLY A 29 -2.42 2.48 -3.16
C GLY A 29 -1.08 1.73 -3.08
N HIS A 30 -0.82 0.74 -3.94
CA HIS A 30 0.54 0.21 -4.13
C HIS A 30 1.47 1.35 -4.57
N MET A 31 2.71 1.37 -4.09
CA MET A 31 3.64 2.47 -4.37
C MET A 31 4.98 1.97 -4.88
N LEU A 32 5.52 2.68 -5.87
CA LEU A 32 6.92 2.61 -6.25
C LEU A 32 7.62 3.81 -5.60
N VAL A 33 8.62 3.55 -4.78
CA VAL A 33 9.32 4.57 -3.98
C VAL A 33 10.83 4.42 -4.15
N THR A 34 11.58 5.47 -3.86
CA THR A 34 13.04 5.41 -3.79
C THR A 34 13.52 5.66 -2.37
N ASP A 35 14.72 5.17 -2.06
CA ASP A 35 15.46 5.53 -0.86
C ASP A 35 16.53 6.60 -1.12
N THR A 36 17.20 7.06 -0.06
CA THR A 36 18.27 8.07 -0.17
C THR A 36 19.54 7.59 -0.89
N ALA A 37 19.68 6.29 -1.14
CA ALA A 37 20.76 5.72 -1.96
C ALA A 37 20.38 5.66 -3.45
N GLY A 38 19.14 6.02 -3.81
CA GLY A 38 18.64 5.99 -5.17
C GLY A 38 18.15 4.60 -5.60
N LEU A 39 17.98 3.65 -4.67
CA LEU A 39 17.40 2.35 -4.96
C LEU A 39 15.87 2.42 -4.90
N PHE A 40 15.24 1.63 -5.76
CA PHE A 40 13.79 1.52 -5.89
C PHE A 40 13.25 0.39 -5.03
N HIS A 41 12.08 0.65 -4.43
CA HIS A 41 11.35 -0.29 -3.60
C HIS A 41 9.88 -0.33 -4.03
N TYR A 42 9.28 -1.51 -3.97
CA TYR A 42 7.84 -1.70 -4.11
C TYR A 42 7.21 -1.81 -2.71
N LEU A 43 6.24 -0.95 -2.41
CA LEU A 43 5.46 -1.02 -1.18
C LEU A 43 4.07 -1.57 -1.49
N ASP A 44 3.75 -2.67 -0.82
CA ASP A 44 2.45 -3.33 -0.84
C ASP A 44 1.70 -3.06 0.47
N PRO A 45 0.69 -2.17 0.47
CA PRO A 45 -0.03 -1.83 1.69
C PRO A 45 -0.94 -2.97 2.18
N ASP A 46 -1.30 -3.90 1.29
CA ASP A 46 -2.20 -5.01 1.61
C ASP A 46 -1.43 -6.16 2.26
N LEU A 47 -0.20 -6.42 1.79
CA LEU A 47 0.70 -7.42 2.37
C LEU A 47 1.56 -6.88 3.52
N GLY A 48 1.56 -5.57 3.77
CA GLY A 48 2.39 -4.98 4.82
C GLY A 48 3.89 -5.04 4.51
N ALA A 49 4.27 -5.01 3.23
CA ALA A 49 5.63 -5.33 2.78
C ALA A 49 6.29 -4.20 1.97
N VAL A 50 7.61 -4.06 2.13
CA VAL A 50 8.48 -3.22 1.30
C VAL A 50 9.56 -4.10 0.70
N THR A 51 9.60 -4.20 -0.63
CA THR A 51 10.52 -5.07 -1.37
C THR A 51 11.53 -4.23 -2.14
N LEU A 52 12.82 -4.44 -1.87
CA LEU A 52 13.90 -3.85 -2.66
C LEU A 52 13.88 -4.41 -4.08
N LEU A 53 13.78 -3.53 -5.08
CA LEU A 53 13.83 -3.90 -6.49
C LEU A 53 15.24 -3.74 -7.08
N GLY A 54 16.01 -2.76 -6.60
CA GLY A 54 17.34 -2.44 -7.11
C GLY A 54 17.39 -1.06 -7.74
N ASP A 55 18.05 -0.93 -8.89
CA ASP A 55 18.11 0.33 -9.64
C ASP A 55 16.84 0.58 -10.48
N GLU A 56 16.83 1.68 -11.24
CA GLU A 56 15.70 2.04 -12.09
C GLU A 56 15.40 0.97 -13.16
N ALA A 57 16.43 0.33 -13.74
CA ALA A 57 16.24 -0.70 -14.75
C ALA A 57 15.60 -1.96 -14.15
N ALA A 58 16.03 -2.38 -12.96
CA ALA A 58 15.43 -3.47 -12.23
C ALA A 58 13.98 -3.16 -11.82
N ALA A 59 13.71 -1.93 -11.39
CA ALA A 59 12.36 -1.47 -11.08
C ALA A 59 11.45 -1.50 -12.32
N GLN A 60 11.91 -0.98 -13.46
CA GLN A 60 11.17 -1.03 -14.72
C GLN A 60 10.89 -2.46 -15.16
N ALA A 61 11.88 -3.36 -15.06
CA ALA A 61 11.71 -4.77 -15.39
C ALA A 61 10.68 -5.44 -14.47
N HIS A 62 10.72 -5.18 -13.16
CA HIS A 62 9.74 -5.69 -12.20
C HIS A 62 8.33 -5.16 -12.51
N MET A 63 8.19 -3.85 -12.76
CA MET A 63 6.90 -3.26 -13.10
C MET A 63 6.35 -3.76 -14.45
N ALA A 64 7.19 -4.23 -15.36
CA ALA A 64 6.76 -4.81 -16.64
C ALA A 64 6.29 -6.27 -16.53
N LEU A 65 6.50 -6.95 -15.40
CA LEU A 65 6.03 -8.31 -15.19
C LEU A 65 4.50 -8.36 -15.22
N ALA A 66 3.95 -9.37 -15.89
CA ALA A 66 2.50 -9.54 -16.02
C ALA A 66 1.81 -9.71 -14.65
N GLU A 67 2.44 -10.44 -13.73
CA GLU A 67 1.95 -10.63 -12.36
C GLU A 67 1.91 -9.30 -11.58
N THR A 68 2.96 -8.49 -11.68
CA THR A 68 3.02 -7.16 -11.05
C THR A 68 1.95 -6.25 -11.63
N GLN A 69 1.72 -6.28 -12.95
CA GLN A 69 0.67 -5.49 -13.59
C GLN A 69 -0.74 -5.89 -13.14
N VAL A 70 -1.01 -7.18 -12.95
CA VAL A 70 -2.29 -7.67 -12.44
C VAL A 70 -2.58 -7.12 -11.05
N ILE A 71 -1.58 -7.15 -10.16
CA ILE A 71 -1.70 -6.62 -8.79
C ILE A 71 -1.81 -5.09 -8.81
N TRP A 72 -0.88 -4.42 -9.50
CA TRP A 72 -0.84 -2.96 -9.55
C TRP A 72 -2.13 -2.34 -10.09
N ARG A 73 -2.66 -2.89 -11.19
CA ARG A 73 -3.89 -2.37 -11.80
C ARG A 73 -5.15 -2.81 -11.06
N ALA A 74 -5.16 -4.04 -10.54
CA ALA A 74 -6.29 -4.64 -9.86
C ALA A 74 -7.63 -4.43 -10.59
N ASP A 75 -7.64 -4.57 -11.93
CA ASP A 75 -8.72 -4.08 -12.80
C ASP A 75 -10.12 -4.47 -12.29
N LYS A 76 -10.32 -5.73 -11.86
CA LYS A 76 -11.61 -6.21 -11.33
C LYS A 76 -12.08 -5.46 -10.07
N LEU A 77 -11.18 -5.17 -9.14
CA LEU A 77 -11.51 -4.44 -7.90
C LEU A 77 -11.73 -2.96 -8.20
N VAL A 78 -10.87 -2.39 -9.06
CA VAL A 78 -11.00 -0.99 -9.48
C VAL A 78 -12.31 -0.76 -10.22
N ASP A 79 -12.70 -1.63 -11.15
CA ASP A 79 -13.96 -1.53 -11.89
C ASP A 79 -15.16 -1.63 -10.94
N ALA A 80 -15.13 -2.57 -9.98
CA ALA A 80 -16.19 -2.71 -8.98
C ALA A 80 -16.27 -1.49 -8.04
N ALA A 81 -15.12 -0.94 -7.64
CA ALA A 81 -15.05 0.27 -6.82
C ALA A 81 -15.58 1.48 -7.60
N LEU A 82 -15.18 1.67 -8.85
CA LEU A 82 -15.65 2.76 -9.70
C LEU A 82 -17.17 2.71 -9.88
N ALA A 83 -17.73 1.53 -10.13
CA ALA A 83 -19.17 1.35 -10.29
C ALA A 83 -19.96 1.70 -9.00
N ARG A 84 -19.39 1.44 -7.82
CA ARG A 84 -20.10 1.60 -6.53
C ARG A 84 -19.80 2.93 -5.82
N LEU A 85 -18.56 3.39 -5.87
CA LEU A 85 -18.03 4.53 -5.11
C LEU A 85 -17.78 5.77 -5.98
N GLY A 86 -17.75 5.60 -7.30
CA GLY A 86 -17.29 6.62 -8.24
C GLY A 86 -15.76 6.76 -8.25
N ALA A 87 -15.26 7.66 -9.09
CA ALA A 87 -13.82 7.93 -9.19
C ALA A 87 -13.27 8.53 -7.86
N PRO A 88 -12.03 8.19 -7.46
CA PRO A 88 -11.34 8.90 -6.40
C PRO A 88 -11.05 10.34 -6.85
N VAL A 89 -11.09 11.29 -5.91
CA VAL A 89 -10.59 12.64 -6.19
C VAL A 89 -9.06 12.68 -6.12
N ILE A 90 -8.45 13.81 -6.49
CA ILE A 90 -7.00 13.98 -6.42
C ILE A 90 -6.51 13.71 -4.99
N GLY A 91 -5.56 12.77 -4.87
CA GLY A 91 -4.98 12.35 -3.59
C GLY A 91 -5.67 11.15 -2.94
N GLU A 92 -6.83 10.74 -3.42
CA GLU A 92 -7.50 9.51 -2.98
C GLU A 92 -7.11 8.30 -3.81
N VAL A 93 -7.22 7.13 -3.18
CA VAL A 93 -7.12 5.80 -3.79
C VAL A 93 -8.27 4.93 -3.28
N PHE A 94 -8.43 3.76 -3.88
CA PHE A 94 -9.23 2.69 -3.31
C PHE A 94 -8.39 1.85 -2.35
N SER A 95 -9.04 1.31 -1.33
CA SER A 95 -8.46 0.30 -0.44
C SER A 95 -9.58 -0.51 0.21
N LEU A 96 -9.24 -1.48 1.05
CA LEU A 96 -10.18 -2.21 1.87
C LEU A 96 -10.43 -1.45 3.19
N LYS A 97 -11.62 -1.63 3.77
CA LYS A 97 -11.86 -1.26 5.17
C LYS A 97 -10.77 -1.90 6.06
N PRO A 98 -10.30 -1.25 7.13
CA PRO A 98 -9.23 -1.78 7.99
C PRO A 98 -9.44 -3.24 8.44
N GLN A 99 -10.65 -3.57 8.88
CA GLN A 99 -10.98 -4.94 9.30
C GLN A 99 -10.93 -5.97 8.16
N ALA A 100 -11.26 -5.56 6.94
CA ALA A 100 -11.21 -6.42 5.77
C ALA A 100 -9.77 -6.58 5.26
N LEU A 101 -8.96 -5.52 5.36
CA LEU A 101 -7.52 -5.58 5.11
C LEU A 101 -6.84 -6.60 6.01
N VAL A 102 -7.08 -6.52 7.33
CA VAL A 102 -6.54 -7.48 8.31
C VAL A 102 -7.06 -8.90 8.09
N ALA A 103 -8.32 -9.05 7.66
CA ALA A 103 -8.92 -10.35 7.38
C ALA A 103 -8.56 -10.92 6.00
N GLY A 104 -7.89 -10.16 5.13
CA GLY A 104 -7.69 -10.54 3.72
C GLY A 104 -9.01 -10.72 2.95
N ASP A 105 -10.06 -9.98 3.31
CA ASP A 105 -11.38 -10.05 2.69
C ASP A 105 -11.54 -9.03 1.56
N TYR A 106 -11.13 -9.44 0.36
CA TYR A 106 -11.15 -8.64 -0.86
C TYR A 106 -12.53 -8.53 -1.53
N ALA A 107 -13.62 -8.84 -0.82
CA ALA A 107 -14.97 -8.65 -1.33
C ALA A 107 -15.22 -7.16 -1.69
N HIS A 108 -15.89 -6.89 -2.81
CA HIS A 108 -16.00 -5.53 -3.34
C HIS A 108 -16.80 -4.57 -2.44
N GLU A 109 -17.63 -5.11 -1.53
CA GLU A 109 -18.38 -4.39 -0.50
C GLU A 109 -17.48 -3.80 0.59
N ASN A 110 -16.26 -4.32 0.72
CA ASN A 110 -15.25 -3.84 1.65
C ASN A 110 -14.39 -2.72 1.05
N LEU A 111 -14.50 -2.43 -0.24
CA LEU A 111 -13.75 -1.33 -0.85
C LEU A 111 -14.22 0.03 -0.31
N ILE A 112 -13.30 0.94 -0.13
CA ILE A 112 -13.53 2.33 0.28
C ILE A 112 -12.67 3.26 -0.57
N ARG A 113 -13.02 4.54 -0.61
CA ARG A 113 -12.09 5.61 -1.01
C ARG A 113 -11.41 6.13 0.25
N ILE A 114 -10.11 6.39 0.16
CA ILE A 114 -9.30 6.86 1.27
C ILE A 114 -8.21 7.80 0.75
N ASP A 115 -7.84 8.83 1.51
CA ASP A 115 -6.65 9.65 1.21
C ASP A 115 -5.41 8.75 1.25
N LEU A 116 -4.53 8.86 0.24
CA LEU A 116 -3.33 8.03 0.17
C LEU A 116 -2.44 8.20 1.41
N VAL A 117 -2.39 9.38 2.02
CA VAL A 117 -1.66 9.63 3.27
C VAL A 117 -2.26 8.82 4.42
N ASP A 118 -3.58 8.79 4.52
CA ASP A 118 -4.28 8.02 5.56
C ASP A 118 -4.07 6.52 5.36
N LEU A 119 -4.09 6.05 4.10
CA LEU A 119 -3.75 4.66 3.78
C LEU A 119 -2.31 4.34 4.19
N ILE A 120 -1.34 5.20 3.91
CA ILE A 120 0.07 5.00 4.29
C ILE A 120 0.20 4.84 5.81
N TYR A 121 -0.45 5.72 6.58
CA TYR A 121 -0.44 5.62 8.05
C TYR A 121 -1.10 4.35 8.55
N LEU A 122 -2.31 4.06 8.07
CA LEU A 122 -3.10 2.90 8.48
C LEU A 122 -2.36 1.58 8.19
N SER A 123 -1.95 1.38 6.94
CA SER A 123 -1.28 0.16 6.50
C SER A 123 0.09 -0.02 7.16
N GLY A 124 0.86 1.05 7.32
CA GLY A 124 2.16 1.00 7.99
C GLY A 124 2.05 0.68 9.49
N ASP A 125 1.01 1.19 10.15
CA ASP A 125 0.73 0.88 11.55
C ASP A 125 0.30 -0.57 11.75
N ILE A 126 -0.65 -1.05 10.94
CA ILE A 126 -1.08 -2.46 10.93
C ILE A 126 0.12 -3.37 10.68
N ALA A 127 0.86 -3.14 9.60
CA ALA A 127 2.02 -3.95 9.22
C ALA A 127 3.07 -4.00 10.34
N ARG A 128 3.35 -2.85 10.99
CA ARG A 128 4.28 -2.81 12.12
C ARG A 128 3.82 -3.65 13.30
N GLN A 129 2.53 -3.59 13.63
CA GLN A 129 1.95 -4.29 14.77
C GLN A 129 1.82 -5.79 14.53
N THR A 130 1.66 -6.21 13.28
CA THR A 130 1.45 -7.62 12.92
C THR A 130 2.70 -8.34 12.41
N ARG A 131 3.82 -7.64 12.15
CA ARG A 131 5.03 -8.20 11.49
C ARG A 131 5.61 -9.45 12.14
N ASP A 132 5.48 -9.58 13.45
CA ASP A 132 6.08 -10.67 14.26
C ASP A 132 5.04 -11.75 14.61
N LEU A 133 3.81 -11.64 14.11
CA LEU A 133 2.77 -12.64 14.34
C LEU A 133 3.00 -13.88 13.46
N PRO A 134 2.84 -15.09 14.00
CA PRO A 134 2.91 -16.30 13.20
C PRO A 134 1.75 -16.38 12.21
N GLU A 135 1.94 -17.13 11.13
CA GLU A 135 0.87 -17.43 10.20
C GLU A 135 -0.33 -18.08 10.92
N GLY A 136 -1.54 -17.64 10.58
CA GLY A 136 -2.76 -18.10 11.24
C GLY A 136 -3.00 -17.54 12.64
N ALA A 137 -2.20 -16.58 13.11
CA ALA A 137 -2.45 -15.90 14.38
C ALA A 137 -3.85 -15.26 14.40
N HIS A 138 -4.59 -15.51 15.48
CA HIS A 138 -5.86 -14.83 15.72
C HIS A 138 -5.61 -13.43 16.25
N ILE A 139 -6.17 -12.42 15.57
CA ILE A 139 -6.07 -11.02 15.95
C ILE A 139 -7.41 -10.57 16.55
N ASN A 140 -7.35 -9.81 17.65
CA ASN A 140 -8.50 -9.08 18.18
C ASN A 140 -8.24 -7.58 18.01
N LEU A 141 -9.01 -6.93 17.12
CA LEU A 141 -8.91 -5.49 16.88
C LEU A 141 -9.69 -4.72 17.94
N LYS A 142 -9.00 -3.83 18.65
CA LYS A 142 -9.61 -2.90 19.60
C LYS A 142 -9.48 -1.48 19.06
N VAL A 143 -10.59 -0.75 19.06
CA VAL A 143 -10.59 0.69 18.78
C VAL A 143 -10.44 1.42 20.12
N GLU A 144 -9.46 2.31 20.22
CA GLU A 144 -9.21 3.15 21.40
C GLU A 144 -9.41 4.62 21.01
N ASP A 145 -10.00 5.41 21.91
CA ASP A 145 -10.32 6.84 21.73
C ASP A 145 -9.09 7.74 21.92
#